data_AF-A0A2N0YWW2-F1
#
_entry.id   AF-A0A2N0YWW2-F1
#
_cell.length_a   1.000
_cell.length_b   1.000
_cell.length_c   1.000
_cell.angle_alpha   90.00
_cell.angle_beta   90.00
_cell.angle_gamma   90.00
#
_symmetry.space_group_name_H-M   'P 1'
#
loop_
_entity.id
_entity.type
_entity.pdbx_description
1 polymer ?
#
loop_
_entity_poly.entity_id
_entity_poly.type
_entity_poly.pdbx_seq_one_letter_code
_entity_poly.pdbx_strand_id
1 'polypeptide(L)'
;MNLCGHATMATVYALKTRGFLEDKTTITIEIKAGVFLIHIQTNEQNELSITMKQATSQFKAFAGSIDNLAYSLGISKEDIREDLPIAYGNTGIWTLLIPFQKLETFKRMQPNNKLFPSILKEMPKASL
;
A
#
# COMPACT_ATOMS: atom_id res chain seq x y z
N MET A 1 -4.98 -9.62 -9.90
CA MET A 1 -4.39 -8.31 -9.55
C MET A 1 -4.62 -7.36 -10.71
N ASN A 2 -5.22 -6.19 -10.47
CA ASN A 2 -5.61 -5.25 -11.53
C ASN A 2 -4.61 -4.09 -11.71
N LEU A 3 -3.77 -3.84 -10.70
CA LEU A 3 -2.67 -2.87 -10.69
C LEU A 3 -1.52 -3.44 -9.85
N CYS A 4 -0.29 -3.20 -10.29
CA CYS A 4 0.93 -3.60 -9.59
C CYS A 4 1.93 -2.43 -9.61
N GLY A 5 1.86 -1.55 -8.60
CA GLY A 5 2.58 -0.28 -8.60
C GLY A 5 4.09 -0.42 -8.77
N HIS A 6 4.73 -1.31 -7.99
CA HIS A 6 6.17 -1.56 -8.07
C HIS A 6 6.62 -2.10 -9.43
N ALA A 7 5.84 -3.00 -10.06
CA ALA A 7 6.16 -3.48 -11.41
C ALA A 7 6.00 -2.36 -12.46
N THR A 8 4.99 -1.51 -12.33
CA THR A 8 4.82 -0.33 -13.18
C THR A 8 6.03 0.61 -13.05
N MET A 9 6.47 0.92 -11.82
CA MET A 9 7.65 1.77 -11.60
C MET A 9 8.91 1.15 -12.20
N ALA A 10 9.16 -0.14 -11.96
CA ALA A 10 10.32 -0.84 -12.51
C ALA A 10 10.32 -0.85 -14.05
N THR A 11 9.15 -1.05 -14.67
CA THR A 11 9.00 -1.07 -16.13
C THR A 11 9.26 0.31 -16.72
N VAL A 12 8.65 1.37 -16.18
CA VAL A 12 8.87 2.75 -16.66
C VAL A 12 10.32 3.17 -16.44
N TYR A 13 10.90 2.83 -15.30
CA TYR A 13 12.31 3.06 -15.01
C TYR A 13 13.20 2.42 -16.07
N ALA A 14 13.03 1.12 -16.32
CA ALA A 14 13.82 0.40 -17.31
C ALA A 14 13.65 0.96 -18.73
N LEU A 15 12.43 1.34 -19.11
CA LEU A 15 12.17 1.95 -20.42
C LEU A 15 12.84 3.33 -20.53
N LYS A 16 12.80 4.17 -19.49
CA LYS A 16 13.46 5.48 -19.47
C LYS A 16 14.97 5.34 -19.53
N THR A 17 15.58 4.53 -18.67
CA THR A 17 17.04 4.40 -18.58
C THR A 17 17.67 3.69 -19.78
N ARG A 18 16.88 2.93 -20.56
CA ARG A 18 17.32 2.30 -21.81
C ARG A 18 17.03 3.14 -23.05
N GLY A 19 16.53 4.37 -22.88
CA GLY A 19 16.27 5.30 -23.98
C GLY A 19 14.98 5.05 -24.76
N PHE A 20 14.14 4.09 -24.37
CA PHE A 20 12.88 3.80 -25.07
C PHE A 20 11.80 4.88 -24.88
N LEU A 21 11.95 5.73 -23.87
CA LEU A 21 11.03 6.84 -23.61
C LEU A 21 11.59 8.21 -24.03
N GLU A 22 12.81 8.27 -24.56
CA GLU A 22 13.46 9.52 -25.00
C GLU A 22 13.32 10.62 -23.93
N ASP A 23 12.92 11.83 -24.32
CA ASP A 23 12.73 12.99 -23.45
C ASP A 23 11.31 13.09 -22.86
N LYS A 24 10.49 12.04 -22.99
CA LYS A 24 9.14 12.06 -22.41
C LYS A 24 9.24 12.22 -20.89
N THR A 25 8.53 13.22 -20.38
CA THR A 25 8.35 13.52 -18.94
C THR A 25 6.97 13.12 -18.44
N THR A 26 6.05 12.79 -19.34
CA THR A 26 4.70 12.31 -19.02
C THR A 26 4.29 11.24 -20.02
N ILE A 27 3.75 10.12 -19.53
CA ILE A 27 3.19 9.04 -20.35
C ILE A 27 1.88 8.55 -19.74
N THR A 28 1.06 7.87 -20.53
CA THR A 28 -0.10 7.13 -20.06
C THR A 28 0.16 5.63 -20.11
N ILE A 29 -0.36 4.90 -19.12
CA ILE A 29 -0.32 3.44 -19.09
C ILE A 29 -1.75 2.93 -18.94
N GLU A 30 -2.19 2.11 -19.90
CA GLU A 30 -3.45 1.39 -19.83
C GLU A 30 -3.25 0.01 -19.22
N ILE A 31 -4.03 -0.29 -18.18
CA ILE A 31 -4.06 -1.59 -17.50
C ILE A 31 -5.52 -1.94 -17.17
N LYS A 32 -5.76 -3.14 -16.62
CA LYS A 32 -7.11 -3.59 -16.23
C LYS A 32 -7.82 -2.67 -15.23
N ALA A 33 -7.06 -1.88 -14.45
CA ALA A 33 -7.61 -0.91 -13.51
C ALA A 33 -7.94 0.46 -14.15
N GLY A 34 -7.69 0.65 -15.45
CA GLY A 34 -7.92 1.90 -16.19
C GLY A 34 -6.66 2.49 -16.82
N VAL A 35 -6.75 3.74 -17.23
CA VAL A 35 -5.64 4.51 -17.81
C VAL A 35 -5.06 5.45 -16.75
N PHE A 36 -3.76 5.31 -16.49
CA PHE A 36 -3.06 6.09 -15.46
C PHE A 36 -2.00 6.99 -16.06
N LEU A 37 -1.91 8.22 -15.54
CA LEU A 37 -0.89 9.18 -15.89
C LEU A 37 0.37 8.93 -15.04
N ILE A 38 1.52 8.86 -15.71
CA ILE A 38 2.84 8.72 -15.10
C ILE A 38 3.64 9.98 -15.39
N HIS A 39 4.23 10.57 -14.36
CA HIS A 39 5.21 11.63 -14.51
C HIS A 39 6.61 11.09 -14.26
N ILE A 40 7.55 11.52 -15.09
CA ILE A 40 8.94 11.10 -15.11
C ILE A 40 9.77 12.37 -14.98
N GLN A 41 10.53 12.48 -13.90
CA GLN A 41 11.34 13.65 -13.58
C GLN A 41 12.76 13.22 -13.27
N THR A 42 13.73 13.98 -13.75
CA THR A 42 15.13 13.83 -13.38
C THR A 42 15.54 15.10 -12.64
N ASN A 43 16.03 14.96 -11.42
CA ASN A 43 16.50 16.11 -10.64
C ASN A 43 17.90 16.57 -11.09
N GLU A 44 18.40 17.65 -10.49
CA GLU A 44 19.73 18.20 -10.80
C GLU A 44 20.88 17.24 -10.48
N GLN A 45 20.68 16.28 -9.57
CA GLN A 45 21.62 15.20 -9.27
C GLN A 45 21.52 14.01 -10.25
N ASN A 46 20.74 14.15 -11.33
CA ASN A 46 20.48 13.09 -12.32
C ASN A 46 19.76 11.85 -11.74
N GLU A 47 19.02 12.01 -10.64
CA GLU A 47 18.20 10.96 -10.05
C GLU A 47 16.81 10.94 -10.69
N LEU A 48 16.38 9.75 -11.10
CA LEU A 48 15.11 9.53 -11.76
C LEU A 48 13.99 9.29 -10.72
N SER A 49 12.99 10.15 -10.73
CA SER A 49 11.75 10.02 -9.97
C SER A 49 10.59 9.72 -10.91
N ILE A 50 9.76 8.74 -10.54
CA ILE A 50 8.58 8.33 -11.29
C ILE A 50 7.39 8.39 -10.34
N THR A 51 6.36 9.13 -10.72
CA THR A 51 5.13 9.26 -9.92
C THR A 51 3.93 8.82 -10.74
N MET A 52 2.97 8.19 -10.06
CA MET A 52 1.73 7.68 -10.67
C MET A 52 0.56 8.05 -9.78
N LYS A 53 -0.47 8.65 -10.37
CA LYS A 53 -1.74 8.84 -9.67
C LYS A 53 -2.39 7.48 -9.42
N GLN A 54 -2.76 7.16 -8.19
CA GLN A 54 -3.54 5.96 -7.87
C GLN A 54 -5.05 6.25 -7.90
N ALA A 55 -5.87 5.20 -7.73
CA ALA A 55 -7.32 5.39 -7.62
C ALA A 55 -7.67 6.24 -6.39
N THR A 56 -8.82 6.91 -6.42
CA THR A 56 -9.33 7.69 -5.29
C THR A 56 -9.41 6.83 -4.03
N SER A 57 -8.92 7.37 -2.92
CA SER A 57 -8.90 6.68 -1.63
C SER A 57 -10.31 6.33 -1.17
N GLN A 58 -10.48 5.10 -0.71
CA GLN A 58 -11.70 4.63 -0.05
C GLN A 58 -11.37 4.12 1.34
N PHE A 59 -12.30 4.33 2.28
CA PHE A 59 -12.14 3.89 3.67
C PHE A 59 -13.38 3.14 4.15
N LYS A 60 -13.16 2.16 5.03
CA LYS A 60 -14.21 1.44 5.75
C LYS A 60 -13.77 1.24 7.20
N ALA A 61 -14.66 1.50 8.16
CA ALA A 61 -14.34 1.30 9.57
C ALA A 61 -14.07 -0.19 9.88
N PHE A 62 -13.12 -0.43 10.78
CA PHE A 62 -12.90 -1.74 11.39
C PHE A 62 -13.72 -1.83 12.69
N ALA A 63 -14.55 -2.86 12.83
CA ALA A 63 -15.38 -3.08 14.02
C ALA A 63 -15.01 -4.39 14.75
N GLY A 64 -13.87 -4.99 14.41
CA GLY A 64 -13.39 -6.23 15.03
C GLY A 64 -12.73 -6.01 16.40
N SER A 65 -12.35 -7.12 17.03
CA SER A 65 -11.65 -7.09 18.32
C SER A 65 -10.19 -6.66 18.13
N ILE A 66 -9.79 -5.61 18.86
CA ILE A 66 -8.41 -5.12 18.91
C ILE A 66 -7.50 -6.17 19.55
N ASP A 67 -7.95 -6.87 20.59
CA ASP A 67 -7.18 -7.96 21.22
C ASP A 67 -6.87 -9.09 20.23
N ASN A 68 -7.86 -9.55 19.47
CA ASN A 68 -7.64 -10.59 18.46
C ASN A 68 -6.71 -10.10 17.33
N LEU A 69 -6.85 -8.83 16.94
CA LEU A 69 -5.98 -8.22 15.94
C LEU A 69 -4.53 -8.16 16.44
N ALA A 70 -4.29 -7.66 17.65
CA ALA A 70 -2.97 -7.60 18.27
C ALA A 70 -2.35 -8.99 18.42
N TYR A 71 -3.14 -9.97 18.88
CA TYR A 71 -2.74 -11.37 18.95
C TYR A 71 -2.30 -11.92 17.57
N SER A 72 -3.07 -11.62 16.51
CA SER A 72 -2.72 -12.07 15.16
C SER A 72 -1.45 -11.45 14.59
N LEU A 73 -1.00 -10.34 15.17
CA LEU A 73 0.22 -9.62 14.79
C LEU A 73 1.41 -9.94 15.69
N GLY A 74 1.22 -10.73 16.76
CA GLY A 74 2.27 -11.06 17.73
C GLY A 74 2.71 -9.87 18.59
N ILE A 75 1.79 -8.93 18.89
CA ILE A 75 2.06 -7.71 19.65
C ILE A 75 1.06 -7.52 20.78
N SER A 76 1.32 -6.56 21.67
CA SER A 76 0.38 -6.17 22.71
C SER A 76 -0.64 -5.18 22.17
N LYS A 77 -1.86 -5.14 22.72
CA LYS A 77 -2.86 -4.13 22.32
C LYS A 77 -2.39 -2.71 22.66
N GLU A 78 -1.60 -2.55 23.72
CA GLU A 78 -1.02 -1.27 24.17
C GLU A 78 -0.01 -0.70 23.16
N ASP A 79 0.47 -1.54 22.23
CA ASP A 79 1.29 -1.08 21.10
C ASP A 79 0.48 -0.33 20.03
N ILE A 80 -0.85 -0.49 20.03
CA ILE A 80 -1.79 0.17 19.11
C ILE A 80 -2.23 1.49 19.73
N ARG A 81 -2.32 2.53 18.91
CA ARG A 81 -2.82 3.84 19.31
C ARG A 81 -4.34 3.83 19.38
N GLU A 82 -4.89 4.14 20.54
CA GLU A 82 -6.34 4.25 20.76
C GLU A 82 -6.90 5.62 20.32
N ASP A 83 -6.05 6.62 20.15
CA ASP A 83 -6.43 7.98 19.75
C ASP A 83 -6.56 8.17 18.22
N LEU A 84 -6.31 7.10 17.44
CA LEU A 84 -6.46 7.09 15.99
C LEU A 84 -7.31 5.90 15.53
N PRO A 85 -8.12 6.06 14.47
CA PRO A 85 -8.99 4.98 14.01
C PRO A 85 -8.20 3.87 13.30
N ILE A 86 -8.61 2.63 13.54
CA ILE A 86 -8.28 1.50 12.68
C ILE A 86 -9.30 1.47 11.54
N ALA A 87 -8.83 1.42 10.30
CA ALA A 87 -9.70 1.43 9.13
C ALA A 87 -9.12 0.62 7.98
N TYR A 88 -9.98 -0.01 7.19
CA TYR A 88 -9.60 -0.53 5.89
C TYR A 88 -9.42 0.64 4.93
N GLY A 89 -8.28 0.68 4.23
CA GLY A 89 -7.95 1.68 3.22
C GLY A 89 -7.73 1.04 1.84
N ASN A 90 -8.04 1.78 0.78
CA ASN A 90 -7.92 1.28 -0.60
C ASN A 90 -7.65 2.42 -1.61
N THR A 91 -6.61 2.24 -2.43
CA THR A 91 -6.31 3.03 -3.65
C THR A 91 -6.10 2.13 -4.89
N GLY A 92 -6.55 0.87 -4.79
CA GLY A 92 -6.49 -0.18 -5.79
C GLY A 92 -6.54 -1.59 -5.18
N ILE A 93 -6.06 -1.75 -3.94
CA ILE A 93 -6.07 -2.99 -3.15
C ILE A 93 -6.44 -2.63 -1.70
N TRP A 94 -7.30 -3.44 -1.07
CA TRP A 94 -7.70 -3.24 0.32
C TRP A 94 -6.62 -3.72 1.31
N THR A 95 -6.26 -2.86 2.25
CA THR A 95 -5.39 -3.17 3.39
C THR A 95 -6.00 -2.64 4.69
N LEU A 96 -5.67 -3.24 5.83
CA LEU A 96 -6.01 -2.67 7.13
C LEU A 96 -4.92 -1.68 7.57
N LEU A 97 -5.32 -0.45 7.91
CA LEU A 97 -4.46 0.56 8.49
C LEU A 97 -4.56 0.49 10.01
N ILE A 98 -3.42 0.25 10.66
CA ILE A 98 -3.32 0.10 12.12
C ILE A 98 -2.29 1.10 12.63
N PRO A 99 -2.68 2.07 13.48
CA PRO A 99 -1.76 3.05 14.03
C PRO A 99 -1.01 2.46 15.23
N PHE A 100 0.33 2.54 15.23
CA PHE A 100 1.17 2.03 16.31
C PHE A 100 1.86 3.17 17.07
N GLN A 101 2.14 2.93 18.36
CA GLN A 101 2.77 3.92 19.23
C GLN A 101 4.25 4.17 18.87
N LYS A 102 5.00 3.12 18.51
CA LYS A 102 6.46 3.17 18.33
C LYS A 102 6.93 2.31 17.18
N LEU A 103 8.04 2.70 16.56
CA LEU A 103 8.69 1.93 15.49
C LEU A 103 9.19 0.56 15.96
N GLU A 104 9.57 0.43 17.23
CA GLU A 104 10.05 -0.83 17.81
C GLU A 104 9.01 -1.95 17.79
N THR A 105 7.71 -1.61 17.74
CA THR A 105 6.64 -2.61 17.59
C THR A 105 6.81 -3.42 16.32
N PHE A 106 7.19 -2.79 15.21
CA PHE A 106 7.36 -3.47 13.92
C PHE A 106 8.48 -4.53 13.94
N LYS A 107 9.51 -4.36 14.78
CA LYS A 107 10.59 -5.35 14.92
C LYS A 107 10.16 -6.61 15.67
N ARG A 108 9.12 -6.53 16.50
CA ARG A 108 8.59 -7.65 17.29
C ARG A 108 7.42 -8.36 16.60
N MET A 109 6.77 -7.72 15.63
CA MET A 109 5.62 -8.29 14.94
C MET A 109 5.93 -9.66 14.33
N GLN A 110 5.04 -10.62 14.58
CA GLN A 110 5.06 -11.95 13.99
C GLN A 110 3.66 -12.27 13.48
N PRO A 111 3.30 -11.78 12.28
CA PRO A 111 1.94 -11.89 11.78
C PRO A 111 1.58 -13.34 11.45
N ASN A 112 0.43 -13.78 11.96
CA ASN A 112 -0.20 -15.05 11.60
C ASN A 112 -1.35 -14.80 10.61
N ASN A 113 -1.00 -14.66 9.33
CA ASN A 113 -1.94 -14.29 8.27
C ASN A 113 -3.12 -15.27 8.13
N LYS A 114 -2.98 -16.51 8.60
CA LYS A 114 -4.08 -17.51 8.59
C LYS A 114 -5.26 -17.07 9.46
N LEU A 115 -5.03 -16.23 10.47
CA LEU A 115 -6.08 -15.71 11.35
C LEU A 115 -6.83 -14.52 10.73
N PHE A 116 -6.23 -13.82 9.75
CA PHE A 116 -6.78 -12.57 9.23
C PHE A 116 -8.22 -12.71 8.73
N PRO A 117 -8.62 -13.71 7.93
CA PRO A 117 -9.99 -13.81 7.45
C PRO A 117 -11.05 -13.93 8.56
N SER A 118 -10.68 -14.53 9.70
CA SER A 118 -11.59 -14.69 10.85
C SER A 118 -11.72 -13.42 11.71
N ILE A 119 -10.71 -12.55 11.66
CA ILE A 119 -10.63 -11.30 12.43
C ILE A 119 -11.19 -10.14 11.60
N LEU A 120 -10.83 -10.07 10.33
CA LEU A 120 -11.18 -9.01 9.38
C LEU A 120 -12.57 -9.26 8.78
N LYS A 121 -13.60 -9.41 9.63
CA LYS A 121 -14.93 -9.88 9.22
C LYS A 121 -15.58 -9.02 8.13
N GLU A 122 -15.33 -7.71 8.15
CA GLU A 122 -15.89 -6.78 7.17
C GLU A 122 -15.24 -6.93 5.79
N MET A 123 -13.97 -7.35 5.75
CA MET A 123 -13.16 -7.54 4.54
C MET A 123 -12.17 -8.70 4.71
N PRO A 124 -12.61 -9.97 4.65
CA PRO A 124 -11.77 -11.14 4.99
C PRO A 124 -10.58 -11.36 4.06
N LYS A 125 -10.55 -10.66 2.92
CA LYS A 125 -9.48 -10.72 1.90
C LYS A 125 -8.55 -9.51 1.93
N ALA A 126 -8.74 -8.57 2.86
CA ALA A 126 -7.85 -7.42 2.98
C ALA A 126 -6.48 -7.86 3.53
N SER A 127 -5.41 -7.18 3.10
CA SER A 127 -4.03 -7.43 3.56
C SER A 127 -3.51 -8.86 3.24
N LEU A 128 -4.02 -9.48 2.17
CA LEU A 128 -3.60 -10.78 1.64
C LEU A 128 -3.01 -10.66 0.23
#